data_AF-A0A960KXP6-F1
#
_entry.id   AF-A0A960KXP6-F1
#
_cell.length_a   1.000
_cell.length_b   1.000
_cell.length_c   1.000
_cell.angle_alpha   90.00
_cell.angle_beta   90.00
_cell.angle_gamma   90.00
#
_symmetry.space_group_name_H-M   'P 1'
#
loop_
_entity.id
_entity.type
_entity.pdbx_description
1 polymer ?
#
loop_
_entity_poly.entity_id
_entity_poly.type
_entity_poly.pdbx_seq_one_letter_code
_entity_poly.pdbx_strand_id
1 'polypeptide(L)'
;MAAIIQTLGVSKQAAGRLIDLLVQKDYLIRELDPQDRRRFILALSERGGIAARAIYGALRLVDERLESQIGADALQQLRFNLQVIAELELDIV
;
A
#
# COMPACT_ATOMS: atom_id res chain seq x y z
N MET A 1 -5.77 3.84 10.84
CA MET A 1 -4.65 2.94 11.22
C MET A 1 -4.97 1.47 10.93
N ALA A 2 -6.07 0.90 11.43
CA ALA A 2 -6.39 -0.54 11.25
C ALA A 2 -6.45 -1.02 9.78
N ALA A 3 -7.04 -0.22 8.87
CA ALA A 3 -7.14 -0.58 7.45
C ALA A 3 -5.77 -0.75 6.77
N ILE A 4 -4.83 0.17 7.00
CA ILE A 4 -3.46 0.11 6.42
C ILE A 4 -2.70 -1.14 6.90
N ILE A 5 -2.91 -1.55 8.16
CA ILE A 5 -2.23 -2.70 8.76
C ILE A 5 -2.71 -4.00 8.14
N GLN A 6 -4.02 -4.13 7.90
CA GLN A 6 -4.58 -5.30 7.23
C GLN A 6 -4.05 -5.46 5.80
N THR A 7 -3.94 -4.35 5.06
CA THR A 7 -3.42 -4.39 3.68
C THR A 7 -1.93 -4.70 3.59
N LEU A 8 -1.14 -4.32 4.60
CA LEU A 8 0.31 -4.56 4.59
C LEU A 8 0.70 -6.00 4.99
N GLY A 9 -0.22 -6.81 5.54
CA GLY A 9 0.08 -8.16 6.01
C GLY A 9 1.13 -8.20 7.14
N VAL A 10 1.35 -7.08 7.83
CA VAL A 10 2.35 -6.96 8.92
C VAL A 10 1.68 -6.85 10.28
N SER A 11 2.41 -7.22 11.33
CA SER A 11 1.92 -7.05 12.70
C SER A 11 1.63 -5.57 13.02
N LYS A 12 0.68 -5.33 13.92
CA LYS A 12 0.31 -3.98 14.37
C LYS A 12 1.51 -3.17 14.88
N GLN A 13 2.45 -3.85 15.55
CA GLN A 13 3.67 -3.26 16.09
C GLN A 13 4.64 -2.88 14.98
N ALA A 14 4.81 -3.74 13.96
CA ALA A 14 5.65 -3.44 12.82
C ALA A 14 5.11 -2.26 12.00
N ALA A 15 3.81 -2.21 11.77
CA ALA A 15 3.17 -1.08 11.09
C ALA A 15 3.31 0.23 11.87
N GLY A 16 3.16 0.20 13.20
CA GLY A 16 3.39 1.36 14.06
C GLY A 16 4.79 1.95 13.87
N ARG A 17 5.82 1.09 13.97
CA ARG A 17 7.22 1.50 13.75
C ARG A 17 7.47 2.06 12.34
N LEU A 18 6.87 1.46 11.32
CA LEU A 18 6.97 1.96 9.95
C LEU A 18 6.35 3.35 9.81
N ILE A 19 5.16 3.56 10.38
CA ILE A 19 4.48 4.86 10.39
C ILE A 19 5.35 5.89 11.12
N ASP A 20 5.86 5.55 12.30
CA ASP A 20 6.74 6.44 13.07
C ASP A 20 7.96 6.86 12.26
N LEU A 21 8.60 5.92 11.57
CA LEU A 21 9.72 6.20 10.69
C LEU A 21 9.32 7.12 9.53
N LEU A 22 8.19 6.86 8.88
CA LEU A 22 7.71 7.67 7.76
C LEU A 22 7.33 9.08 8.19
N VAL A 23 6.79 9.27 9.40
CA VAL A 23 6.56 10.59 9.98
C VAL A 23 7.87 11.29 10.30
N GLN A 24 8.82 10.58 10.94
CA GLN A 24 10.14 11.12 11.26
C GLN A 24 10.91 11.57 10.01
N LYS A 25 10.71 10.88 8.89
CA LYS A 25 11.36 11.17 7.60
C LYS A 25 10.57 12.17 6.73
N ASP A 26 9.49 12.75 7.25
CA ASP A 26 8.65 13.71 6.55
C ASP A 26 8.02 13.15 5.26
N TYR A 27 7.61 11.89 5.27
CA TYR A 27 6.77 11.31 4.22
C TYR A 27 5.29 11.22 4.65
N LEU A 28 5.03 11.21 5.96
CA LEU A 28 3.68 11.24 6.53
C LEU A 28 3.58 12.35 7.57
N ILE A 29 2.37 12.86 7.76
CA ILE A 29 2.01 13.75 8.86
C ILE A 29 0.84 13.17 9.65
N ARG A 30 0.78 13.53 10.93
CA ARG A 30 -0.35 13.22 11.81
C ARG A 30 -1.23 14.44 11.91
N GLU A 31 -2.47 14.30 11.48
CA GLU A 31 -3.49 15.36 11.57
C GLU A 31 -4.57 14.93 12.54
N LEU A 32 -5.20 15.90 13.21
CA LEU A 32 -6.38 15.63 14.03
C LEU A 32 -7.52 15.22 13.11
N ASP A 33 -8.24 14.18 13.50
CA ASP A 33 -9.44 13.76 12.78
C ASP A 33 -10.49 14.89 12.86
N PRO A 34 -10.95 15.44 11.72
CA PRO A 34 -11.97 16.49 11.70
C PRO A 34 -13.29 16.08 12.36
N GLN A 35 -13.59 14.78 12.41
CA GLN A 35 -14.82 14.22 12.97
C GLN A 35 -14.69 13.83 14.45
N ASP A 36 -13.46 13.58 14.93
CA ASP A 36 -13.18 13.28 16.35
C ASP A 36 -11.78 13.75 16.73
N ARG A 37 -11.68 14.95 17.33
CA ARG A 37 -10.39 15.56 17.73
C ARG A 37 -9.57 14.73 18.75
N ARG A 38 -10.13 13.63 19.27
CA ARG A 38 -9.39 12.67 20.12
C ARG A 38 -8.63 11.62 19.31
N ARG A 39 -8.79 11.59 17.98
CA ARG A 39 -8.15 10.67 17.05
C ARG A 39 -7.21 11.42 16.11
N PHE A 40 -6.19 10.70 15.66
CA PHE A 40 -5.30 11.17 14.61
C PHE A 40 -5.51 10.35 13.34
N ILE A 41 -5.52 11.04 12.22
CA ILE A 41 -5.42 10.47 10.88
C ILE A 41 -3.98 10.65 10.36
N LEU A 42 -3.61 9.81 9.40
CA LEU A 42 -2.33 9.93 8.69
C LEU A 42 -2.61 10.51 7.31
N ALA A 43 -1.85 11.53 6.93
CA ALA A 43 -1.86 12.09 5.59
C ALA A 43 -0.44 12.07 5.00
N LEU A 44 -0.33 12.13 3.68
CA LEU A 44 0.96 12.36 3.02
C LEU A 44 1.41 13.79 3.27
N SER A 45 2.68 13.97 3.63
CA SER A 45 3.31 15.29 3.52
C SER A 45 3.45 15.68 2.04
N GLU A 46 3.89 16.91 1.76
CA GLU A 46 4.24 17.31 0.39
C GLU A 46 5.30 16.37 -0.22
N ARG A 47 6.37 16.11 0.53
CA ARG A 47 7.43 15.16 0.15
C ARG A 47 6.89 13.74 -0.03
N GLY A 48 6.00 13.31 0.87
CA GLY A 48 5.23 12.07 0.76
C GLY A 48 4.47 11.96 -0.54
N GLY A 49 3.76 13.01 -0.92
CA GLY A 49 3.00 13.10 -2.15
C GLY A 49 3.88 13.02 -3.40
N ILE A 50 5.03 13.69 -3.41
CA ILE A 50 6.00 13.62 -4.51
C ILE A 50 6.52 12.19 -4.66
N ALA A 51 6.96 11.58 -3.55
CA ALA A 51 7.48 10.22 -3.55
C ALA A 51 6.43 9.21 -4.02
N ALA A 52 5.20 9.31 -3.49
CA ALA A 52 4.09 8.44 -3.90
C ALA A 52 3.82 8.55 -5.40
N ARG A 53 3.76 9.77 -5.96
CA ARG A 53 3.57 9.96 -7.40
C ARG A 53 4.68 9.34 -8.23
N ALA A 54 5.94 9.47 -7.82
CA ALA A 54 7.06 8.85 -8.51
C ALA A 54 6.96 7.32 -8.50
N ILE A 55 6.62 6.73 -7.35
CA ILE A 55 6.41 5.28 -7.20
C ILE A 55 5.26 4.80 -8.09
N TYR A 56 4.10 5.48 -8.05
CA TYR A 56 2.96 5.11 -8.88
C TYR A 56 3.27 5.25 -10.38
N GLY A 57 4.06 6.25 -10.78
CA GLY A 57 4.53 6.38 -12.15
C GLY A 57 5.40 5.20 -12.57
N ALA A 58 6.35 4.78 -11.75
CA ALA A 58 7.21 3.63 -12.02
C ALA A 58 6.41 2.31 -12.09
N LEU A 59 5.47 2.11 -11.17
CA LEU A 59 4.59 0.93 -11.18
C LEU A 59 3.75 0.87 -12.46
N ARG A 60 3.19 2.00 -12.89
CA ARG A 60 2.43 2.07 -14.13
C ARG A 60 3.25 1.63 -15.35
N LEU A 61 4.51 2.06 -15.45
CA LEU A 61 5.39 1.66 -16.54
C LEU A 61 5.64 0.15 -16.55
N VAL A 62 5.77 -0.47 -15.37
CA VAL A 62 5.90 -1.93 -15.25
C VAL A 62 4.61 -2.63 -15.66
N ASP A 63 3.45 -2.14 -15.20
CA ASP A 63 2.14 -2.70 -15.55
C ASP A 63 1.88 -2.60 -17.07
N GLU A 64 2.13 -1.44 -17.67
CA GLU A 64 2.03 -1.21 -19.13
C GLU A 64 2.98 -2.15 -19.90
N ARG A 65 4.20 -2.34 -19.39
CA ARG A 65 5.15 -3.28 -20.00
C ARG A 65 4.63 -4.70 -19.94
N LEU A 66 4.16 -5.16 -18.79
CA LEU A 66 3.60 -6.51 -18.63
C LEU A 66 2.40 -6.71 -19.55
N GLU A 67 1.45 -5.77 -19.56
CA GLU A 67 0.28 -5.81 -20.41
C GLU A 67 0.65 -5.87 -21.90
N SER A 68 1.65 -5.10 -22.34
CA SER A 68 2.14 -5.14 -23.73
C SER A 68 2.75 -6.49 -24.14
N GLN A 69 3.23 -7.29 -23.18
CA GLN A 69 3.88 -8.57 -23.47
C GLN A 69 2.91 -9.75 -23.49
N ILE A 70 1.91 -9.75 -22.62
CA ILE A 70 1.00 -10.91 -22.46
C ILE A 70 -0.47 -10.61 -22.78
N GLY A 71 -0.82 -9.33 -22.98
CA GLY A 71 -2.18 -8.88 -23.22
C GLY A 71 -2.99 -8.64 -21.93
N ALA A 72 -3.96 -7.72 -22.01
CA ALA A 72 -4.80 -7.31 -20.89
C ALA A 72 -5.57 -8.47 -20.25
N ASP A 73 -6.23 -9.29 -21.08
CA ASP A 73 -7.08 -10.40 -20.61
C ASP A 73 -6.26 -11.46 -19.85
N ALA A 74 -5.10 -11.85 -20.39
CA ALA A 74 -4.22 -12.83 -19.77
C ALA A 74 -3.62 -12.29 -18.46
N LEU A 75 -3.23 -11.01 -18.43
CA LEU A 75 -2.73 -10.36 -17.22
C LEU A 75 -3.83 -10.26 -16.14
N GLN A 76 -5.06 -9.94 -16.52
CA GLN A 76 -6.19 -9.91 -15.60
C GLN A 76 -6.48 -11.30 -15.02
N GLN A 77 -6.50 -12.34 -15.85
CA GLN A 77 -6.69 -13.71 -15.40
C GLN A 77 -5.56 -14.17 -14.47
N LEU A 78 -4.32 -13.82 -14.78
CA LEU A 78 -3.18 -14.12 -13.91
C LEU A 78 -3.32 -13.45 -12.54
N ARG A 79 -3.65 -12.16 -12.50
CA ARG A 79 -3.86 -11.42 -11.23
C ARG A 79 -4.98 -12.05 -10.41
N PHE A 80 -6.11 -12.38 -11.04
CA PHE A 80 -7.21 -13.07 -10.38
C PHE A 80 -6.75 -14.40 -9.76
N ASN A 81 -6.06 -15.25 -10.52
CA ASN A 81 -5.57 -16.53 -10.03
C ASN A 81 -4.56 -16.38 -8.87
N LEU A 82 -3.64 -15.41 -8.98
CA LEU A 82 -2.67 -15.12 -7.92
C LEU A 82 -3.33 -14.59 -6.64
N GLN A 83 -4.37 -13.75 -6.77
CA GLN A 83 -5.13 -13.26 -5.62
C GLN A 83 -5.82 -14.43 -4.90
N VAL A 84 -6.48 -15.32 -5.65
CA VAL A 84 -7.08 -16.54 -5.08
C VAL A 84 -6.03 -17.36 -4.33
N ILE A 85 -4.84 -17.56 -4.91
CA ILE A 85 -3.74 -18.30 -4.26
C ILE A 85 -3.22 -17.59 -3.01
N ALA A 86 -3.09 -16.26 -3.04
CA ALA A 86 -2.59 -15.49 -1.90
C ALA A 86 -3.59 -15.42 -0.73
N GLU A 87 -4.89 -15.50 -1.02
CA GLU A 87 -5.97 -15.53 -0.02
C GLU A 87 -6.25 -16.94 0.51
N LEU A 88 -5.84 -17.97 -0.22
CA LEU A 88 -5.75 -19.31 0.35
C LEU A 88 -4.66 -19.27 1.42
N GLU A 89 -5.08 -19.32 2.70
CA GLU A 89 -4.19 -19.73 3.79
C GLU A 89 -3.69 -21.13 3.44
N LEU A 90 -2.59 -21.19 2.71
CA LEU A 90 -1.91 -22.43 2.41
C LEU A 90 -1.30 -22.90 3.72
N ASP A 91 -2.09 -23.67 4.48
CA ASP A 91 -1.63 -24.60 5.52
C ASP A 91 -0.74 -25.65 4.82
N ILE A 92 0.48 -25.25 4.45
CA ILE A 92 1.52 -26.18 4.06
C ILE A 92 2.13 -26.68 5.36
N VAL A 93 1.78 -27.93 5.66
CA VAL A 93 2.30 -28.80 6.72
C VAL A 93 3.81 -28.70 6.86
#